data_AF-A0A4R9IQ88-F1
#
_entry.id   AF-A0A4R9IQ88-F1
#
_cell.length_a   1.000
_cell.length_b   1.000
_cell.length_c   1.000
_cell.angle_alpha   90.00
_cell.angle_beta   90.00
_cell.angle_gamma   90.00
#
_symmetry.space_group_name_H-M   'P 1'
#
loop_
_entity.id
_entity.type
_entity.pdbx_description
1 polymer ?
#
loop_
_entity_poly.entity_id
_entity_poly.type
_entity_poly.pdbx_seq_one_letter_code
_entity_poly.pdbx_strand_id
1 'polypeptide(L)'
;MRRITFVLLFSFFACAQLSREEQFQAECEKTRKRSYLFMVPILEKHTTSGNTEQNSLVWIGNTELDYKKCMSEADKNQFNLRSN
;
A
#
# COMPACT_ATOMS: atom_id res chain seq x y z
N MET A 1 -10.38 -43.31 -0.12
CA MET A 1 -9.94 -42.47 1.01
C MET A 1 -8.82 -41.49 0.65
N ARG A 2 -7.68 -41.94 0.06
CA ARG A 2 -6.54 -41.07 -0.30
C ARG A 2 -6.89 -39.83 -1.15
N ARG A 3 -7.82 -39.93 -2.11
CA ARG A 3 -8.28 -38.79 -2.93
C ARG A 3 -9.05 -37.73 -2.14
N ILE A 4 -9.85 -38.13 -1.15
CA ILE A 4 -10.65 -37.20 -0.32
C ILE A 4 -9.72 -36.41 0.59
N THR A 5 -8.67 -37.05 1.11
CA THR A 5 -7.64 -36.40 1.93
C THR A 5 -6.90 -35.31 1.15
N PHE A 6 -6.59 -35.55 -0.13
CA PHE A 6 -5.96 -34.54 -1.00
C PHE A 6 -6.88 -33.33 -1.26
N VAL A 7 -8.17 -33.56 -1.50
CA VAL A 7 -9.15 -32.48 -1.74
C VAL A 7 -9.31 -31.61 -0.48
N LEU A 8 -9.40 -32.23 0.70
CA LEU A 8 -9.47 -31.51 1.97
C LEU A 8 -8.22 -30.67 2.24
N LEU A 9 -7.03 -31.20 1.94
CA LEU A 9 -5.76 -30.46 2.05
C LEU A 9 -5.73 -29.20 1.17
N PHE A 10 -6.20 -29.28 -0.08
CA PHE A 10 -6.25 -28.12 -0.97
C PHE A 10 -7.28 -27.07 -0.55
N SER A 11 -8.39 -27.47 0.08
CA SER A 11 -9.37 -26.49 0.59
C SER A 11 -8.86 -25.62 1.75
N PHE A 12 -7.89 -26.10 2.54
CA PHE A 12 -7.30 -25.28 3.61
C PHE A 12 -6.37 -24.18 3.07
N PHE A 13 -5.65 -24.42 1.98
CA PHE A 13 -4.77 -23.41 1.37
C PHE A 13 -5.57 -22.29 0.68
N ALA A 14 -6.79 -22.56 0.21
CA ALA A 14 -7.65 -21.56 -0.40
C ALA A 14 -8.20 -20.52 0.60
N CYS A 15 -8.10 -20.78 1.91
CA CYS A 15 -8.49 -19.87 2.99
C CYS A 15 -7.31 -19.13 3.64
N ALA A 16 -6.17 -19.00 2.95
CA ALA A 16 -5.14 -18.02 3.33
C ALA A 16 -5.70 -16.60 3.10
N GLN A 17 -6.55 -16.15 4.02
CA GLN A 17 -6.98 -14.76 4.09
C GLN A 17 -5.73 -13.91 4.26
N LEU A 18 -5.49 -12.99 3.33
CA LEU A 18 -4.40 -12.02 3.37
C LEU A 18 -4.27 -11.46 4.79
N SER A 19 -3.05 -11.43 5.35
CA SER A 19 -2.87 -10.82 6.67
C SER A 19 -3.30 -9.35 6.60
N ARG A 20 -3.80 -8.79 7.71
CA ARG A 20 -4.21 -7.37 7.72
C ARG A 20 -3.01 -6.45 7.45
N GLU A 21 -1.82 -6.86 7.91
CA GLU A 21 -0.56 -6.21 7.58
C GLU A 21 -0.30 -6.18 6.07
N GLU A 22 -0.35 -7.32 5.37
CA GLU A 22 -0.11 -7.39 3.92
C GLU A 22 -1.10 -6.50 3.15
N GLN A 23 -2.36 -6.44 3.60
CA GLN A 23 -3.34 -5.53 3.01
C GLN A 23 -2.90 -4.06 3.19
N PHE A 24 -2.54 -3.66 4.41
CA PHE A 24 -2.10 -2.30 4.68
C PHE A 24 -0.85 -1.95 3.88
N GLN A 25 0.16 -2.84 3.84
CA GLN A 25 1.38 -2.64 3.06
C GLN A 25 1.06 -2.39 1.57
N ALA A 26 0.19 -3.23 0.98
CA ALA A 26 -0.23 -3.06 -0.42
C ALA A 26 -0.97 -1.74 -0.66
N GLU A 27 -1.80 -1.29 0.29
CA GLU A 27 -2.48 0.00 0.21
C GLU A 27 -1.51 1.19 0.36
N CYS A 28 -0.52 1.09 1.25
CA CYS A 28 0.53 2.09 1.43
C CYS A 28 1.34 2.25 0.14
N GLU A 29 1.79 1.15 -0.48
CA GLU A 29 2.54 1.16 -1.73
C GLU A 29 1.73 1.74 -2.90
N LYS A 30 0.47 1.31 -3.02
CA LYS A 30 -0.44 1.81 -4.06
C LYS A 30 -0.65 3.31 -3.93
N THR A 31 -0.82 3.81 -2.72
CA THR A 31 -1.02 5.24 -2.45
C THR A 31 0.24 6.04 -2.79
N ARG A 32 1.41 5.59 -2.31
CA ARG A 32 2.71 6.19 -2.65
C ARG A 32 2.92 6.27 -4.17
N LYS A 33 2.70 5.17 -4.88
CA LYS A 33 2.87 5.09 -6.35
C LYS A 33 1.93 6.04 -7.09
N ARG A 34 0.67 6.13 -6.66
CA ARG A 34 -0.31 7.06 -7.24
C ARG A 34 0.08 8.51 -7.00
N SER A 35 0.58 8.83 -5.82
CA SER A 35 1.09 10.17 -5.51
C SER A 35 2.15 10.60 -6.51
N TYR A 36 3.17 9.77 -6.75
CA TYR A 36 4.20 10.03 -7.75
C TYR A 36 3.66 10.12 -9.18
N LEU A 37 2.81 9.17 -9.57
CA LEU A 37 2.30 9.08 -10.95
C LEU A 37 1.42 10.26 -11.34
N PHE A 38 0.64 10.80 -10.41
CA PHE A 38 -0.35 11.83 -10.72
C PHE A 38 0.07 13.22 -10.24
N MET A 39 0.53 13.34 -9.00
CA MET A 39 0.70 14.67 -8.39
C MET A 39 1.99 15.36 -8.80
N VAL A 40 3.10 14.64 -8.95
CA VAL A 40 4.35 15.25 -9.44
C VAL A 40 4.16 15.87 -10.83
N PRO A 41 3.58 15.18 -11.83
CA PRO A 41 3.30 15.80 -13.13
C PRO A 41 2.30 16.96 -13.07
N ILE A 42 1.32 16.92 -12.17
CA ILE A 42 0.38 18.03 -11.99
C ILE A 42 1.10 19.26 -11.46
N LEU A 43 1.97 19.09 -10.46
CA LEU A 43 2.78 20.16 -9.92
C LEU A 43 3.72 20.72 -10.98
N GLU A 44 4.33 19.86 -11.79
CA GLU A 44 5.20 20.26 -12.90
C GLU A 44 4.49 21.09 -13.98
N LYS A 45 3.25 20.72 -14.33
CA LYS A 45 2.53 21.35 -15.46
C LYS A 45 1.62 22.50 -15.07
N HIS A 46 1.10 22.52 -13.85
CA HIS A 46 0.00 23.40 -13.45
C HIS A 46 0.34 24.38 -12.32
N THR A 47 1.57 24.38 -11.78
CA THR A 47 1.97 25.44 -10.85
C THR A 47 2.27 26.73 -11.60
N THR A 48 1.39 27.72 -11.49
CA THR A 48 1.50 29.04 -12.15
C THR A 48 2.50 29.99 -11.49
N SER A 49 2.96 29.71 -10.26
CA SER A 49 3.81 30.60 -9.46
C SER A 49 5.32 30.42 -9.66
N GLY A 50 5.75 29.54 -10.56
CA GLY A 50 7.18 29.33 -10.89
C GLY A 50 7.98 28.56 -9.84
N ASN A 51 7.38 28.17 -8.72
CA ASN A 51 8.07 27.44 -7.64
C ASN A 51 7.88 25.92 -7.74
N THR A 52 7.87 25.41 -8.97
CA THR A 52 7.57 24.01 -9.31
C THR A 52 8.47 23.03 -8.58
N GLU A 53 9.78 23.30 -8.55
CA GLU A 53 10.76 22.41 -7.92
C GLU A 53 10.54 22.30 -6.41
N GLN A 54 10.35 23.44 -5.73
CA GLN A 54 10.05 23.45 -4.29
C GLN A 54 8.75 22.71 -3.99
N ASN A 55 7.70 22.94 -4.78
CA ASN A 55 6.40 22.28 -4.58
C ASN A 55 6.50 20.77 -4.79
N SER A 56 7.21 20.33 -5.82
CA SER A 56 7.47 18.90 -6.06
C SER A 56 8.27 18.29 -4.92
N LEU A 57 9.34 18.94 -4.44
CA LEU A 57 10.13 18.46 -3.31
C LEU A 57 9.31 18.34 -2.02
N VAL A 58 8.50 19.35 -1.70
CA VAL A 58 7.59 19.33 -0.54
C VAL A 58 6.60 18.18 -0.66
N TRP A 59 6.00 17.99 -1.85
CA TRP A 59 5.04 16.92 -2.09
C TRP A 59 5.66 15.53 -1.95
N ILE A 60 6.86 15.33 -2.52
CA ILE A 60 7.63 14.09 -2.42
C ILE A 60 7.97 13.82 -0.95
N GLY A 61 8.48 14.82 -0.22
CA GLY A 61 8.83 14.69 1.20
C GLY A 61 7.64 14.26 2.06
N ASN A 62 6.49 14.91 1.87
CA ASN A 62 5.25 14.55 2.59
C ASN A 62 4.77 13.15 2.23
N THR A 63 4.82 12.79 0.93
CA THR A 63 4.43 11.45 0.45
C THR A 63 5.28 10.35 1.10
N GLU A 64 6.60 10.54 1.20
CA GLU A 64 7.50 9.58 1.85
C GLU A 64 7.30 9.50 3.37
N LEU A 65 7.02 10.63 3.99
CA LEU A 65 6.75 10.69 5.43
C LEU A 65 5.45 9.97 5.78
N ASP A 66 4.39 10.17 4.99
CA ASP A 66 3.12 9.48 5.17
C ASP A 66 3.21 7.99 4.80
N TYR A 67 4.01 7.63 3.79
CA TYR A 67 4.31 6.23 3.49
C TYR A 67 4.97 5.54 4.69
N LYS A 68 6.00 6.15 5.32
CA LYS A 68 6.65 5.59 6.51
C LYS A 68 5.68 5.41 7.68
N LYS A 69 4.81 6.38 7.92
CA LYS A 69 3.74 6.25 8.94
C LYS A 69 2.80 5.10 8.61
N CYS A 70 2.36 5.00 7.37
CA CYS A 70 1.47 3.95 6.89
C CYS A 70 2.08 2.55 7.09
N MET A 71 3.35 2.37 6.71
CA MET A 71 4.08 1.11 6.92
C MET A 71 4.20 0.78 8.42
N SER A 72 4.48 1.78 9.27
CA SER A 72 4.51 1.56 10.72
C SER A 72 3.15 1.12 11.27
N GLU A 73 2.04 1.63 10.74
CA GLU A 73 0.70 1.13 11.10
C GLU A 73 0.45 -0.28 10.56
N ALA A 74 0.96 -0.62 9.38
CA ALA A 74 0.86 -1.97 8.84
C ALA A 74 1.58 -2.98 9.75
N ASP A 75 2.80 -2.68 10.20
CA ASP A 75 3.61 -3.55 11.07
C ASP A 75 2.93 -3.79 12.44
N LYS A 76 2.20 -2.79 12.95
CA LYS A 76 1.39 -2.92 14.18
C LYS A 76 0.21 -3.89 14.00
N ASN A 77 -0.19 -4.18 12.76
CA ASN A 77 -1.31 -5.05 12.42
C ASN A 77 -0.88 -6.47 12.00
N GLN A 78 0.38 -6.86 12.20
CA GLN A 78 0.92 -8.17 11.81
C GLN A 78 0.13 -9.38 12.34
N PHE A 79 -0.46 -9.26 13.54
CA PHE A 79 -1.26 -10.33 14.16
C PHE A 79 -2.76 -10.16 13.98
N ASN A 80 -3.19 -9.10 13.30
CA ASN A 80 -4.61 -8.85 13.06
C ASN A 80 -5.05 -9.60 11.80
N LEU A 81 -6.19 -10.27 11.90
CA LEU A 81 -6.87 -10.83 10.74
C LEU A 81 -7.55 -9.72 9.95
N ARG A 82 -7.63 -9.90 8.63
CA ARG A 82 -8.36 -9.00 7.75
C ARG A 82 -9.85 -9.02 8.10
N SER A 83 -10.43 -7.83 8.29
CA SER A 83 -11.87 -7.64 8.37
C SER A 83 -12.45 -7.60 6.95
N ASN A 84 -13.36 -8.53 6.65
CA ASN A 84 -14.13 -8.57 5.39
C ASN A 84 -15.20 -7.48 5.34
#